data_AF-A0A7J3DAZ8-F1
#
_entry.id   AF-A0A7J3DAZ8-F1
#
_cell.length_a   1.000
_cell.length_b   1.000
_cell.length_c   1.000
_cell.angle_alpha   90.00
_cell.angle_beta   90.00
_cell.angle_gamma   90.00
#
_symmetry.space_group_name_H-M   'P 1'
#
loop_
_entity.id
_entity.type
_entity.pdbx_description
1 polymer ?
#
loop_
_entity_poly.entity_id
_entity_poly.type
_entity_poly.pdbx_seq_one_letter_code
_entity_poly.pdbx_strand_id
1 'polypeptide(L)'
;VVSPEHVRAAKAFTYSIVTESKIEELDRQKKIVLLGICRAIKDQAYVTTGEAERAYCIAAEEYGEKPRGHTQFWSYLQDLSNEGIIETKVSTDASSGRTTFISLPDIPAKVLRQKLEEILRS
;
A
#
# COMPACT_ATOMS: atom_id res chain seq x y z
N VAL A 1 -6.59 -14.05 -32.31
CA VAL A 1 -5.96 -14.61 -31.09
C VAL A 1 -5.75 -13.46 -30.13
N VAL A 2 -6.50 -13.40 -29.03
CA VAL A 2 -6.40 -12.29 -28.06
C VAL A 2 -5.25 -12.65 -27.11
N SER A 3 -4.11 -11.97 -27.26
CA SER A 3 -2.96 -12.18 -26.38
C SER A 3 -3.30 -11.76 -24.94
N PRO A 4 -2.82 -12.48 -23.91
CA PRO A 4 -3.03 -12.15 -22.49
C PRO A 4 -2.62 -10.72 -22.10
N GLU A 5 -1.74 -10.08 -22.87
CA GLU A 5 -1.32 -8.69 -22.69
C GLU A 5 -2.45 -7.68 -22.87
N HIS A 6 -3.39 -7.90 -23.80
CA HIS A 6 -4.51 -6.97 -24.00
C HIS A 6 -5.54 -7.05 -22.86
N VAL A 7 -5.68 -8.22 -22.23
CA VAL A 7 -6.54 -8.40 -21.05
C VAL A 7 -5.90 -7.75 -19.82
N ARG A 8 -4.56 -7.79 -19.71
CA ARG A 8 -3.84 -7.13 -18.61
C ARG A 8 -3.86 -5.61 -18.75
N ALA A 9 -3.68 -5.07 -19.96
CA ALA A 9 -3.77 -3.64 -20.20
C ALA A 9 -5.17 -3.10 -19.87
N ALA A 10 -6.24 -3.73 -20.39
CA ALA A 10 -7.61 -3.31 -20.11
C ALA A 10 -7.98 -3.41 -18.61
N LYS A 11 -7.51 -4.47 -17.92
CA LYS A 11 -7.68 -4.60 -16.47
C LYS A 11 -6.88 -3.55 -15.70
N ALA A 12 -5.61 -3.33 -16.04
CA ALA A 12 -4.74 -2.36 -15.36
C ALA A 12 -5.26 -0.93 -15.51
N PHE A 13 -5.74 -0.53 -16.70
CA PHE A 13 -6.34 0.80 -16.89
C PHE A 13 -7.62 0.99 -16.07
N THR A 14 -8.52 0.00 -16.08
CA THR A 14 -9.78 0.08 -15.32
C THR A 14 -9.52 0.06 -13.82
N TYR A 15 -8.60 -0.79 -13.35
CA TYR A 15 -8.24 -0.90 -11.94
C TYR A 15 -7.48 0.34 -11.46
N SER A 16 -6.62 0.95 -12.30
CA SER A 16 -5.94 2.21 -11.99
C SER A 16 -6.96 3.32 -11.68
N ILE A 17 -7.97 3.52 -12.53
CA ILE A 17 -8.97 4.59 -12.33
C ILE A 17 -9.75 4.37 -11.03
N VAL A 18 -10.20 3.13 -10.77
CA VAL A 18 -10.95 2.80 -9.55
C VAL A 18 -10.08 2.95 -8.30
N THR A 19 -8.83 2.48 -8.35
CA THR A 19 -7.88 2.61 -7.24
C THR A 19 -7.54 4.07 -6.98
N GLU A 20 -7.42 4.90 -8.01
CA GLU A 20 -7.20 6.33 -7.86
C GLU A 20 -8.35 7.02 -7.12
N SER A 21 -9.60 6.76 -7.48
CA SER A 21 -10.75 7.32 -6.77
C SER A 21 -10.80 6.85 -5.31
N LYS A 22 -10.52 5.57 -5.04
CA LYS A 22 -10.44 5.06 -3.66
C LYS A 22 -9.36 5.78 -2.85
N ILE A 23 -8.19 6.03 -3.43
CA ILE A 23 -7.10 6.76 -2.77
C ILE A 23 -7.54 8.18 -2.38
N GLU A 24 -8.34 8.84 -3.20
CA GLU A 24 -8.87 10.18 -2.88
C GLU A 24 -9.82 10.15 -1.67
N GLU A 25 -10.63 9.10 -1.54
CA GLU A 25 -11.59 8.91 -0.45
C GLU A 25 -10.96 8.43 0.87
N LEU A 26 -9.73 7.89 0.85
CA LEU A 26 -9.04 7.44 2.06
C LEU A 26 -8.89 8.57 3.08
N ASP A 27 -9.04 8.26 4.37
CA ASP A 27 -8.69 9.21 5.41
C ASP A 27 -7.16 9.48 5.42
N ARG A 28 -6.79 10.60 6.05
CA ARG A 28 -5.40 11.08 6.07
C ARG A 28 -4.43 10.03 6.63
N GLN A 29 -4.82 9.29 7.67
CA GLN A 29 -3.94 8.28 8.28
C GLN A 29 -3.75 7.08 7.33
N LYS A 30 -4.81 6.62 6.66
CA LYS A 30 -4.68 5.56 5.63
C LYS A 30 -3.82 5.99 4.45
N LYS A 31 -3.92 7.24 3.98
CA LYS A 31 -3.03 7.79 2.95
C LYS A 31 -1.56 7.74 3.37
N ILE A 32 -1.27 8.07 4.63
CA ILE A 32 0.09 8.02 5.18
C ILE A 32 0.58 6.57 5.36
N VAL A 33 -0.28 5.64 5.78
CA VAL A 33 0.04 4.21 5.80
C VAL A 33 0.41 3.72 4.40
N LEU A 34 -0.40 4.05 3.40
CA LEU A 34 -0.15 3.68 2.02
C LEU A 34 1.16 4.30 1.49
N LEU A 35 1.46 5.54 1.87
CA LEU A 35 2.72 6.19 1.54
C LEU A 35 3.91 5.45 2.18
N GLY A 36 3.79 5.05 3.45
CA GLY A 36 4.77 4.22 4.15
C GLY A 36 5.04 2.90 3.42
N ILE A 37 3.98 2.20 3.00
CA ILE A 37 4.07 0.96 2.22
C ILE A 37 4.83 1.21 0.90
N CYS A 38 4.47 2.26 0.15
CA CYS A 38 5.14 2.57 -1.12
C CYS A 38 6.63 2.88 -0.94
N ARG A 39 6.98 3.60 0.13
CA ARG A 39 8.37 3.93 0.47
C ARG A 39 9.17 2.71 0.93
N ALA A 40 8.53 1.79 1.64
CA ALA A 40 9.15 0.53 2.05
C ALA A 40 9.41 -0.37 0.84
N ILE A 41 8.43 -0.50 -0.08
CA ILE A 41 8.55 -1.32 -1.29
C ILE A 41 9.75 -0.86 -2.13
N LYS A 42 9.84 0.44 -2.41
CA LYS A 42 10.94 1.02 -3.20
C LYS A 42 11.22 0.27 -4.51
N ASP A 43 12.21 -0.63 -4.52
CA ASP A 43 12.67 -1.43 -5.66
C ASP A 43 12.35 -2.94 -5.52
N GLN A 44 11.69 -3.35 -4.43
CA GLN A 44 11.28 -4.72 -4.15
C GLN A 44 9.85 -4.99 -4.64
N ALA A 45 9.47 -6.27 -4.74
CA ALA A 45 8.10 -6.66 -5.13
C ALA A 45 7.11 -6.68 -3.95
N TYR A 46 7.63 -6.83 -2.73
CA TYR A 46 6.84 -6.95 -1.51
C TYR A 46 7.66 -6.48 -0.30
N VAL A 47 6.97 -6.16 0.80
CA VAL A 47 7.59 -5.83 2.09
C VAL A 47 6.87 -6.53 3.23
N THR A 48 7.53 -6.68 4.37
CA THR A 48 6.90 -7.18 5.59
C THR A 48 6.07 -6.11 6.29
N THR A 49 5.11 -6.53 7.12
CA THR A 49 4.34 -5.62 7.99
C THR A 49 5.23 -4.70 8.82
N GLY A 50 6.33 -5.23 9.37
CA GLY A 50 7.24 -4.44 10.21
C GLY A 50 8.03 -3.40 9.42
N GLU A 51 8.41 -3.69 8.18
CA GLU A 51 9.04 -2.70 7.30
C GLU A 51 8.06 -1.58 6.93
N ALA A 52 6.83 -1.96 6.57
CA ALA A 52 5.76 -1.01 6.27
C ALA A 52 5.41 -0.13 7.48
N GLU A 53 5.32 -0.70 8.68
CA GLU A 53 5.00 0.04 9.91
C GLU A 53 6.10 1.06 10.25
N ARG A 54 7.38 0.68 10.15
CA ARG A 54 8.49 1.62 10.38
C ARG A 54 8.46 2.78 9.39
N ALA A 55 8.24 2.49 8.11
CA ALA A 55 8.13 3.52 7.09
C ALA A 55 6.90 4.41 7.28
N TYR A 56 5.78 3.85 7.72
CA TYR A 56 4.58 4.60 8.12
C TYR A 56 4.87 5.55 9.29
N CYS A 57 5.56 5.09 10.34
CA CYS A 57 5.85 5.95 11.49
C CYS A 57 6.68 7.19 11.08
N ILE A 58 7.71 6.99 10.27
CA ILE A 58 8.53 8.08 9.71
C ILE A 58 7.66 9.02 8.86
N ALA A 59 6.82 8.46 7.98
CA ALA A 59 5.93 9.27 7.16
C ALA A 59 4.90 10.06 7.99
N ALA A 60 4.34 9.48 9.06
CA ALA A 60 3.41 10.19 9.93
C ALA A 60 4.08 11.42 10.55
N GLU A 61 5.29 11.26 11.09
CA GLU A 61 6.08 12.36 11.66
C GLU A 61 6.39 13.45 10.63
N GLU A 62 6.82 13.07 9.42
CA GLU A 62 7.10 14.02 8.33
C GLU A 62 5.89 14.89 7.94
N TYR A 63 4.67 14.33 8.02
CA TYR A 63 3.43 15.02 7.66
C TYR A 63 2.69 15.62 8.87
N GLY A 64 3.35 15.72 10.02
CA GLY A 64 2.83 16.36 11.23
C GLY A 64 1.78 15.54 11.97
N GLU A 65 1.67 14.25 11.68
CA GLU A 65 0.72 13.33 12.29
C GLU A 65 1.38 12.47 13.38
N LYS A 66 0.63 12.16 14.43
CA LYS A 66 1.09 11.19 15.43
C LYS A 66 0.93 9.77 14.88
N PRO A 67 2.00 8.96 14.82
CA PRO A 67 1.87 7.57 14.40
C PRO A 67 0.95 6.80 15.36
N ARG A 68 0.07 5.98 14.79
CA ARG A 68 -0.82 5.11 15.55
C ARG A 68 -0.09 3.82 15.91
N GLY A 69 -0.46 3.24 17.05
CA GLY A 69 0.14 2.00 17.52
C GLY A 69 -0.19 0.80 16.63
N HIS A 70 0.56 -0.28 16.81
CA HIS A 70 0.53 -1.49 16.00
C HIS A 70 -0.87 -2.01 15.66
N THR A 71 -1.77 -2.11 16.65
CA THR A 71 -3.15 -2.59 16.44
C THR A 71 -3.94 -1.71 15.46
N GLN A 72 -3.77 -0.39 15.55
CA GLN A 72 -4.46 0.55 14.67
C GLN A 72 -3.84 0.56 13.28
N PHE A 73 -2.50 0.49 13.19
CA PHE A 73 -1.80 0.30 11.92
C PHE A 73 -2.29 -0.96 11.20
N TRP A 74 -2.45 -2.07 11.93
CA TRP A 74 -2.99 -3.31 11.39
C TRP A 74 -4.40 -3.14 10.84
N SER A 75 -5.28 -2.43 11.55
CA SER A 75 -6.63 -2.10 11.04
C SER A 75 -6.58 -1.32 9.74
N TYR A 76 -5.70 -0.31 9.63
CA TYR A 76 -5.55 0.45 8.38
C TYR A 76 -5.03 -0.43 7.23
N LEU A 77 -4.09 -1.33 7.52
CA LEU A 77 -3.57 -2.27 6.53
C LEU A 77 -4.68 -3.21 6.02
N GLN A 78 -5.52 -3.71 6.93
CA GLN A 78 -6.67 -4.55 6.56
C GLN A 78 -7.69 -3.77 5.73
N ASP A 79 -8.01 -2.53 6.08
CA ASP A 79 -8.90 -1.68 5.30
C ASP A 79 -8.39 -1.48 3.87
N LEU A 80 -7.11 -1.11 3.72
CA LEU A 80 -6.47 -0.96 2.40
C LEU A 80 -6.51 -2.24 1.57
N SER A 81 -6.35 -3.40 2.24
CA SER A 81 -6.43 -4.71 1.58
C SER A 81 -7.86 -5.06 1.17
N ASN A 82 -8.85 -4.74 2.00
CA ASN A 82 -10.27 -4.95 1.71
C ASN A 82 -10.75 -4.07 0.56
N GLU A 83 -10.19 -2.87 0.44
CA GLU A 83 -10.43 -1.97 -0.69
C GLU A 83 -9.68 -2.40 -1.96
N GLY A 84 -8.81 -3.41 -1.90
CA GLY A 84 -8.03 -3.91 -3.03
C GLY A 84 -6.89 -2.98 -3.47
N ILE A 85 -6.54 -2.00 -2.65
CA ILE A 85 -5.44 -1.07 -2.94
C ILE A 85 -4.08 -1.75 -2.74
N ILE A 86 -4.02 -2.65 -1.76
CA ILE A 86 -2.85 -3.50 -1.47
C ILE A 86 -3.28 -4.97 -1.44
N GLU A 87 -2.31 -5.86 -1.60
CA GLU A 87 -2.48 -7.28 -1.31
C GLU A 87 -1.65 -7.66 -0.08
N THR A 88 -2.20 -8.54 0.76
CA THR A 88 -1.49 -9.12 1.90
C THR A 88 -1.40 -10.63 1.76
N LYS A 89 -0.21 -11.20 1.94
CA LYS A 89 0.05 -12.64 1.89
C LYS A 89 0.75 -13.10 3.16
N VAL A 90 0.13 -14.03 3.88
CA VAL A 90 0.73 -14.64 5.06
C VAL A 90 1.64 -15.79 4.64
N SER A 91 2.87 -15.80 5.13
CA SER A 91 3.77 -16.94 5.11
C SER A 91 3.93 -17.47 6.52
N THR A 92 3.75 -18.78 6.67
CA THR A 92 3.99 -19.50 7.92
C THR A 92 5.14 -20.46 7.65
N ASP A 93 6.31 -20.17 8.20
CA ASP A 93 7.43 -21.12 8.20
C ASP A 93 7.46 -21.83 9.56
N ALA A 94 7.71 -23.15 9.55
CA ALA A 94 7.71 -23.99 10.74
C ALA A 94 8.74 -23.54 11.80
N SER A 95 9.75 -22.77 11.39
CA SER A 95 10.86 -22.34 12.25
C SER A 95 10.86 -20.85 12.60
N SER A 96 10.20 -20.00 11.78
CA SER A 96 10.37 -18.54 11.83
C SER A 96 9.09 -17.74 12.19
N GLY A 97 7.97 -18.42 12.46
CA GLY A 97 6.71 -17.78 12.86
C GLY A 97 5.88 -17.25 11.69
N ARG A 98 4.86 -16.44 12.02
CA ARG A 98 3.91 -15.88 11.06
C ARG A 98 4.42 -14.52 10.54
N THR A 99 4.73 -14.43 9.26
CA THR A 99 5.12 -13.18 8.59
C THR A 99 4.08 -12.81 7.54
N THR A 100 3.64 -11.56 7.53
CA THR A 100 2.74 -11.05 6.48
C THR A 100 3.53 -10.17 5.54
N PHE A 101 3.42 -10.48 4.24
CA PHE A 101 3.98 -9.70 3.14
C PHE A 101 2.90 -8.81 2.53
N ILE A 102 3.29 -7.63 2.06
CA ILE A 102 2.43 -6.60 1.50
C ILE A 102 2.96 -6.24 0.11
N SER A 103 2.08 -6.17 -0.88
CA SER A 103 2.39 -5.77 -2.26
C SER A 103 1.33 -4.84 -2.85
N LEU A 104 1.65 -4.18 -3.96
CA LEU A 104 0.73 -3.34 -4.72
C LEU A 104 0.32 -4.10 -6.01
N PRO A 105 -0.98 -4.38 -6.22
CA PRO A 105 -1.42 -5.23 -7.33
C PRO A 105 -1.39 -4.52 -8.70
N ASP A 106 -1.76 -3.23 -8.75
CA ASP A 106 -2.06 -2.55 -10.02
C ASP A 106 -1.21 -1.30 -10.29
N ILE A 107 -0.87 -0.52 -9.26
CA ILE A 107 -0.14 0.74 -9.42
C ILE A 107 1.31 0.57 -8.95
N PRO A 108 2.32 0.89 -9.79
CA PRO A 108 3.71 0.88 -9.37
C PRO A 108 3.94 1.78 -8.15
N ALA A 109 4.68 1.27 -7.15
CA ALA A 109 4.94 1.99 -5.90
C ALA A 109 5.44 3.41 -6.10
N LYS A 110 6.30 3.64 -7.11
CA LYS A 110 6.83 4.96 -7.44
C LYS A 110 5.73 5.95 -7.86
N VAL A 111 4.80 5.52 -8.71
CA VAL A 111 3.70 6.36 -9.21
C VAL A 111 2.74 6.70 -8.08
N LEU A 112 2.34 5.68 -7.31
CA LEU A 112 1.45 5.85 -6.17
C LEU A 112 2.05 6.77 -5.10
N ARG A 113 3.35 6.60 -4.80
CA ARG A 113 4.09 7.47 -3.87
C ARG A 113 4.02 8.93 -4.28
N GLN A 114 4.28 9.25 -5.56
CA GLN A 114 4.26 10.63 -6.04
C GLN A 114 2.87 11.25 -5.85
N LYS A 115 1.81 10.53 -6.24
CA LYS A 115 0.43 10.99 -6.09
C LYS A 115 0.06 11.24 -4.62
N LEU A 116 0.45 10.34 -3.71
CA LEU A 116 0.19 10.51 -2.28
C LEU A 116 0.94 11.71 -1.69
N GLU A 117 2.19 11.93 -2.11
CA GLU A 117 2.97 13.09 -1.69
C GLU A 117 2.32 14.41 -2.17
N GLU A 118 1.73 14.44 -3.36
CA GLU A 118 0.96 15.58 -3.86
C GLU A 118 -0.31 15.82 -3.03
N ILE A 119 -1.10 14.77 -2.78
CA ILE A 119 -2.36 14.86 -2.01
C ILE A 119 -2.10 15.30 -0.56
N LEU A 120 -1.07 14.78 0.09
CA LEU A 120 -0.79 15.05 1.50
C LEU A 120 -0.13 16.43 1.76
N ARG A 121 0.44 17.05 0.73
CA ARG A 121 1.01 18.41 0.78
C ARG A 121 0.02 19.51 0.41
N SER A 122 -1.10 19.15 -0.23
CA SER A 122 -2.22 20.05 -0.49
C SER A 122 -3.01 20.36 0.78
#